data_AF-A0A7Y9WS00-F1
#
_entry.id   AF-A0A7Y9WS00-F1
#
_cell.length_a   1.000
_cell.length_b   1.000
_cell.length_c   1.000
_cell.angle_alpha   90.00
_cell.angle_beta   90.00
_cell.angle_gamma   90.00
#
_symmetry.space_group_name_H-M   'P 1'
#
loop_
_entity.id
_entity.type
_entity.pdbx_description
1 polymer ?
#
loop_
_entity_poly.entity_id
_entity_poly.type
_entity_poly.pdbx_seq_one_letter_code
_entity_poly.pdbx_strand_id
1 'polypeptide(L)'
;MLANPALQAFSMFLVGTALTLGDVHSHVWARACWCLTDVLFLMAFVQWLRWPGSYGRKLESIWYLRWGGRVSLRKAAEIVYSEARAQESVWAHAAERMSLDKSPDGILCYIAEVIKQDTTIYGKRPPSTHVEKLDPLQLKYGTVTNGAREVRMRDNAKTVFTDLQVDAKELRRALHEVRESLRTTMPI
;
A
#
# COMPACT_ATOMS: atom_id res chain seq x y z
N MET A 1 0.15 -15.66 0.34
CA MET A 1 -0.29 -16.77 1.21
C MET A 1 0.30 -18.09 0.69
N LEU A 2 1.60 -18.28 0.88
CA LEU A 2 2.27 -19.59 0.89
C LEU A 2 2.67 -19.89 2.36
N ALA A 3 1.73 -19.65 3.29
CA ALA A 3 2.03 -19.66 4.73
C ALA A 3 1.55 -20.93 5.43
N ASN A 4 0.85 -21.83 4.71
CA ASN A 4 0.52 -23.14 5.24
C ASN A 4 1.59 -24.14 4.78
N PRO A 5 2.55 -24.51 5.66
CA PRO A 5 3.67 -25.37 5.29
C PRO A 5 3.20 -26.75 4.83
N ALA A 6 2.06 -27.23 5.32
CA ALA A 6 1.48 -28.51 4.88
C ALA A 6 1.02 -28.46 3.43
N LEU A 7 0.38 -27.37 3.00
CA LEU A 7 -0.09 -27.21 1.62
C LEU A 7 1.08 -27.04 0.64
N GLN A 8 2.14 -26.37 1.07
CA GLN A 8 3.38 -26.19 0.28
C GLN A 8 4.17 -27.50 0.17
N ALA A 9 4.26 -28.28 1.26
CA ALA A 9 4.88 -29.60 1.23
C ALA A 9 4.10 -30.57 0.32
N PHE A 10 2.77 -30.52 0.37
CA PHE A 10 1.92 -31.38 -0.46
C PHE A 10 2.00 -31.02 -1.96
N SER A 11 2.06 -29.73 -2.30
CA SER A 11 2.24 -29.30 -3.69
C SER A 11 3.63 -29.64 -4.22
N MET A 12 4.70 -29.42 -3.44
CA MET A 12 6.05 -29.83 -3.82
C MET A 12 6.17 -31.35 -3.97
N PHE A 13 5.52 -32.11 -3.10
CA PHE A 13 5.46 -33.57 -3.19
C PHE A 13 4.78 -34.02 -4.48
N LEU A 14 3.62 -33.46 -4.83
CA LEU A 14 2.88 -33.76 -6.07
C LEU A 14 3.66 -33.39 -7.33
N VAL A 15 4.33 -32.24 -7.35
CA VAL A 15 5.18 -31.82 -8.46
C VAL A 15 6.37 -32.77 -8.62
N GLY A 16 7.02 -33.14 -7.52
CA GLY A 16 8.13 -34.10 -7.54
C GLY A 16 7.70 -35.50 -7.99
N THR A 17 6.54 -35.98 -7.55
CA THR A 17 5.98 -37.27 -8.01
C THR A 17 5.57 -37.21 -9.49
N ALA A 18 4.97 -36.12 -9.95
CA ALA A 18 4.61 -35.97 -11.37
C ALA A 18 5.84 -35.97 -12.30
N LEU A 19 6.94 -35.32 -11.90
CA LEU A 19 8.20 -35.29 -12.65
C LEU A 19 8.87 -36.66 -12.69
N THR A 20 8.87 -37.40 -11.57
CA THR A 20 9.49 -38.73 -11.49
C THR A 20 8.67 -39.83 -12.16
N LEU A 21 7.34 -39.75 -12.12
CA LEU A 21 6.44 -40.71 -12.78
C LEU A 21 6.31 -40.47 -14.30
N GLY A 22 6.51 -39.23 -14.74
CA GLY A 22 6.43 -38.84 -16.15
C GLY A 22 7.53 -39.45 -17.03
N ASP A 23 8.70 -39.72 -16.45
CA ASP A 23 9.87 -40.24 -17.18
C ASP A 23 9.94 -41.78 -17.20
N VAL A 24 9.37 -42.49 -16.23
CA VAL A 24 9.75 -43.91 -16.01
C VAL A 24 8.62 -44.92 -16.14
N HIS A 25 7.36 -44.65 -15.75
CA HIS A 25 6.38 -45.76 -15.62
C HIS A 25 4.92 -45.53 -16.07
N SER A 26 4.33 -44.32 -16.05
CA SER A 26 2.97 -44.16 -16.59
C SER A 26 2.54 -42.71 -16.83
N HIS A 27 2.34 -42.36 -18.10
CA HIS A 27 1.81 -41.04 -18.50
C HIS A 27 0.42 -40.71 -17.93
N VAL A 28 -0.39 -41.73 -17.63
CA VAL A 28 -1.75 -41.55 -17.10
C VAL A 28 -1.72 -41.01 -15.66
N TRP A 29 -0.85 -41.56 -14.81
CA TRP A 29 -0.71 -41.09 -13.43
C TRP A 29 0.00 -39.75 -13.35
N ALA A 30 0.97 -39.49 -14.23
CA ALA A 30 1.57 -38.16 -14.35
C ALA A 30 0.52 -37.09 -14.71
N ARG A 31 -0.36 -37.35 -15.68
CA ARG A 31 -1.47 -36.43 -16.02
C ARG A 31 -2.46 -36.25 -14.87
N ALA A 32 -2.79 -37.33 -14.15
CA ALA A 32 -3.67 -37.24 -12.99
C ALA A 32 -3.07 -36.35 -11.89
N CYS A 33 -1.77 -36.47 -11.60
CA CYS A 33 -1.08 -35.59 -10.68
C CYS A 33 -1.08 -34.13 -11.16
N TRP A 34 -0.75 -33.86 -12.43
CA TRP A 34 -0.80 -32.50 -12.99
C TRP A 34 -2.20 -31.87 -12.86
N CYS A 35 -3.26 -32.60 -13.25
CA CYS A 35 -4.64 -32.12 -13.10
C CYS A 35 -5.00 -31.83 -11.64
N LEU A 36 -4.55 -32.66 -10.69
CA LEU A 36 -4.83 -32.46 -9.28
C LEU A 36 -4.08 -31.23 -8.74
N THR A 37 -2.85 -31.00 -9.20
CA THR A 37 -2.07 -29.79 -8.87
C THR A 37 -2.74 -28.54 -9.43
N ASP A 38 -3.22 -28.58 -10.68
CA ASP A 38 -3.94 -27.47 -11.31
C ASP A 38 -5.25 -27.15 -10.58
N VAL A 39 -6.02 -28.17 -10.18
CA VAL A 39 -7.25 -27.98 -9.40
C VAL A 39 -6.96 -27.33 -8.04
N LEU A 40 -5.91 -27.76 -7.35
CA LEU A 40 -5.49 -27.15 -6.08
C LEU A 40 -5.05 -25.70 -6.28
N PHE A 41 -4.34 -25.41 -7.36
CA PHE A 41 -3.89 -24.05 -7.70
C PHE A 41 -5.08 -23.15 -8.05
N LEU A 42 -6.06 -23.67 -8.80
CA LEU A 42 -7.25 -22.95 -9.20
C LEU A 42 -8.19 -22.71 -8.01
N MET A 43 -8.32 -23.68 -7.10
CA MET A 43 -9.01 -23.50 -5.81
C MET A 43 -8.34 -22.42 -4.95
N ALA A 44 -7.01 -22.44 -4.84
CA ALA A 44 -6.28 -21.39 -4.13
C ALA A 44 -6.47 -20.01 -4.77
N PHE A 45 -6.49 -19.94 -6.10
CA PHE A 45 -6.75 -18.71 -6.85
C PHE A 45 -8.19 -18.20 -6.67
N VAL A 46 -9.18 -19.10 -6.67
CA VAL A 46 -10.59 -18.74 -6.43
C VAL A 46 -10.82 -18.32 -4.98
N GLN A 47 -10.19 -18.98 -4.00
CA GLN A 47 -10.22 -18.53 -2.60
C GLN A 47 -9.54 -17.17 -2.43
N TRP A 48 -8.45 -16.94 -3.16
CA TRP A 48 -7.78 -15.64 -3.21
C TRP A 48 -8.68 -14.54 -3.80
N LEU A 49 -9.48 -14.85 -4.81
CA LEU A 49 -10.50 -13.96 -5.38
C LEU A 49 -11.71 -13.74 -4.46
N ARG A 50 -12.10 -14.73 -3.66
CA ARG A 50 -13.26 -14.67 -2.75
C ARG A 50 -12.99 -13.96 -1.43
N TRP A 51 -11.75 -13.58 -1.13
CA TRP A 51 -11.42 -12.84 0.08
C TRP A 51 -11.98 -11.40 0.01
N PRO A 52 -12.83 -10.99 0.96
CA PRO A 52 -13.54 -9.73 0.87
C PRO A 52 -12.58 -8.54 1.10
N GLY A 53 -12.49 -7.68 0.10
CA GLY A 53 -12.55 -6.23 0.34
C GLY A 53 -11.27 -5.39 0.39
N SER A 54 -10.05 -5.93 0.30
CA SER A 54 -8.86 -5.05 0.44
C SER A 54 -7.70 -5.27 -0.53
N TYR A 55 -7.51 -6.48 -1.07
CA TYR A 55 -6.31 -6.76 -1.87
C TYR A 55 -6.36 -6.26 -3.31
N GLY A 56 -7.51 -6.15 -3.97
CA GLY A 56 -7.61 -5.57 -5.31
C GLY A 56 -7.11 -4.12 -5.37
N ARG A 57 -7.50 -3.30 -4.38
CA ARG A 57 -7.00 -1.92 -4.23
C ARG A 57 -5.52 -1.87 -3.83
N LYS A 58 -5.03 -2.83 -3.03
CA LYS A 58 -3.60 -2.99 -2.71
C LYS A 58 -2.77 -3.42 -3.91
N LEU A 59 -3.29 -4.28 -4.79
CA LEU A 59 -2.60 -4.71 -6.00
C LEU A 59 -2.53 -3.58 -7.00
N GLU A 60 -3.63 -2.85 -7.25
CA GLU A 60 -3.57 -1.61 -8.02
C GLU A 60 -2.55 -0.65 -7.42
N SER A 61 -2.58 -0.37 -6.11
CA SER A 61 -1.62 0.55 -5.52
C SER A 61 -0.17 0.06 -5.60
N ILE A 62 0.09 -1.25 -5.48
CA ILE A 62 1.40 -1.87 -5.70
C ILE A 62 1.80 -1.79 -7.20
N TRP A 63 0.84 -1.89 -8.11
CA TRP A 63 1.06 -1.78 -9.56
C TRP A 63 1.35 -0.33 -9.99
N TYR A 64 0.61 0.65 -9.46
CA TYR A 64 0.88 2.10 -9.61
C TYR A 64 2.18 2.52 -8.91
N LEU A 65 2.41 1.96 -7.72
CA LEU A 65 3.71 1.62 -7.11
C LEU A 65 4.78 1.39 -8.17
N ARG A 66 4.61 0.28 -8.87
CA ARG A 66 5.59 -0.36 -9.75
C ARG A 66 5.82 0.34 -11.08
N TRP A 67 4.80 0.98 -11.64
CA TRP A 67 4.82 1.52 -13.00
C TRP A 67 4.89 3.05 -13.10
N GLY A 68 5.00 3.77 -11.98
CA GLY A 68 5.33 5.21 -11.98
C GLY A 68 4.16 6.09 -12.38
N GLY A 69 3.44 6.60 -11.39
CA GLY A 69 2.34 7.55 -11.59
C GLY A 69 2.14 8.44 -10.37
N ARG A 70 1.12 9.29 -10.41
CA ARG A 70 0.71 10.12 -9.28
C ARG A 70 -0.40 9.42 -8.49
N VAL A 71 -0.25 9.34 -7.17
CA VAL A 71 -1.19 8.69 -6.25
C VAL A 71 -1.89 9.77 -5.43
N SER A 72 -3.19 9.64 -5.17
CA SER A 72 -3.88 10.60 -4.31
C SER A 72 -3.29 10.60 -2.88
N LEU A 73 -3.13 11.77 -2.28
CA LEU A 73 -2.53 11.92 -0.94
C LEU A 73 -3.26 11.10 0.11
N ARG A 74 -4.60 11.02 0.03
CA ARG A 74 -5.40 10.13 0.87
C ARG A 74 -5.02 8.67 0.71
N LYS A 75 -4.91 8.16 -0.53
CA LYS A 75 -4.57 6.76 -0.78
C LYS A 75 -3.12 6.48 -0.37
N ALA A 76 -2.22 7.45 -0.55
CA ALA A 76 -0.85 7.40 -0.05
C ALA A 76 -0.81 7.27 1.48
N ALA A 77 -1.55 8.11 2.20
CA ALA A 77 -1.67 8.06 3.66
C ALA A 77 -2.29 6.75 4.15
N GLU A 78 -3.32 6.23 3.46
CA GLU A 78 -3.92 4.92 3.78
C GLU A 78 -2.91 3.77 3.62
N ILE A 79 -2.11 3.79 2.54
CA ILE A 79 -1.08 2.76 2.31
C ILE A 79 -0.02 2.84 3.39
N VAL A 80 0.53 4.04 3.65
CA VAL A 80 1.56 4.25 4.68
C VAL A 80 1.04 3.83 6.04
N TYR A 81 -0.18 4.21 6.40
CA TYR A 81 -0.79 3.78 7.65
C TYR A 81 -0.96 2.26 7.75
N SER A 82 -1.48 1.64 6.68
CA SER A 82 -1.72 0.19 6.68
C SER A 82 -0.42 -0.60 6.81
N GLU A 83 0.66 -0.12 6.20
CA GLU A 83 1.98 -0.72 6.28
C GLU A 83 2.60 -0.48 7.66
N ALA A 84 2.51 0.77 8.16
CA ALA A 84 2.95 1.16 9.49
C ALA A 84 2.26 0.35 10.59
N ARG A 85 0.97 0.02 10.42
CA ARG A 85 0.19 -0.80 11.37
C ARG A 85 0.48 -2.29 11.24
N ALA A 86 0.67 -2.79 10.02
CA ALA A 86 1.07 -4.19 9.78
C ALA A 86 2.45 -4.51 10.37
N GLN A 87 3.32 -3.50 10.51
CA GLN A 87 4.67 -3.63 11.05
C GLN A 87 4.81 -3.06 12.48
N GLU A 88 3.71 -2.74 13.17
CA GLU A 88 3.69 -2.18 14.54
C GLU A 88 4.64 -0.98 14.76
N SER A 89 4.78 -0.13 13.75
CA SER A 89 5.75 0.97 13.78
C SER A 89 5.36 2.12 14.71
N VAL A 90 6.38 2.84 15.18
CA VAL A 90 6.26 4.07 15.97
C VAL A 90 5.35 5.09 15.27
N TRP A 91 5.29 5.09 13.93
CA TRP A 91 4.49 6.01 13.14
C TRP A 91 3.00 5.72 13.24
N ALA A 92 2.59 4.45 13.27
CA ALA A 92 1.20 4.08 13.50
C ALA A 92 0.75 4.47 14.91
N HIS A 93 1.60 4.21 15.91
CA HIS A 93 1.32 4.57 17.29
C HIS A 93 1.34 6.09 17.53
N ALA A 94 2.26 6.81 16.89
CA ALA A 94 2.33 8.26 16.88
C ALA A 94 1.08 8.86 16.23
N ALA A 95 0.65 8.33 15.07
CA ALA A 95 -0.56 8.80 14.41
C ALA A 95 -1.81 8.58 15.28
N GLU A 96 -1.92 7.43 15.96
CA GLU A 96 -3.07 7.14 16.83
C GLU A 96 -3.08 7.96 18.14
N ARG A 97 -1.91 8.35 18.65
CA ARG A 97 -1.79 9.12 19.90
C ARG A 97 -1.75 10.63 19.70
N MET A 98 -1.15 11.09 18.60
CA MET A 98 -0.89 12.51 18.33
C MET A 98 -1.82 13.12 17.26
N SER A 99 -2.71 12.33 16.64
CA SER A 99 -3.76 12.89 15.79
C SER A 99 -4.66 13.82 16.61
N LEU A 100 -4.81 15.07 16.16
CA LEU A 100 -5.71 16.07 16.75
C LEU A 100 -7.16 15.57 16.83
N ASP A 101 -7.56 14.75 15.87
CA ASP A 101 -8.83 14.06 15.82
C ASP A 101 -8.59 12.55 15.76
N LYS A 102 -9.19 11.79 16.68
CA LYS A 102 -9.09 10.31 16.73
C LYS A 102 -9.98 9.62 15.71
N SER A 103 -10.72 10.39 14.91
CA SER A 103 -11.45 9.85 13.76
C SER A 103 -10.48 9.21 12.75
N PRO A 104 -10.94 8.23 11.95
CA PRO A 104 -10.12 7.62 10.90
C PRO A 104 -9.58 8.66 9.90
N ASP A 105 -10.33 9.72 9.61
CA ASP A 105 -9.85 10.80 8.75
C ASP A 105 -8.78 11.66 9.45
N GLY A 106 -8.86 11.85 10.78
CA GLY A 106 -7.83 12.56 11.56
C GLY A 106 -6.47 11.85 11.61
N ILE A 107 -6.48 10.51 11.71
CA ILE A 107 -5.27 9.69 11.61
C ILE A 107 -4.63 9.84 10.21
N LEU A 108 -5.45 9.81 9.15
CA LEU A 108 -4.96 10.00 7.79
C LEU A 108 -4.42 11.42 7.56
N CYS A 109 -5.03 12.45 8.16
CA CYS A 109 -4.51 13.80 8.13
C CYS A 109 -3.12 13.90 8.79
N TYR A 110 -2.91 13.26 9.94
CA TYR A 110 -1.61 13.25 10.61
C TYR A 110 -0.54 12.62 9.71
N ILE A 111 -0.83 11.48 9.09
CA ILE A 111 0.13 10.79 8.21
C ILE A 111 0.39 11.60 6.95
N ALA A 112 -0.64 12.24 6.39
CA ALA A 112 -0.47 13.14 5.26
C ALA A 112 0.36 14.39 5.60
N GLU A 113 0.28 14.90 6.82
CA GLU A 113 1.14 15.98 7.32
C GLU A 113 2.61 15.55 7.40
N VAL A 114 2.90 14.31 7.79
CA VAL A 114 4.27 13.77 7.75
C VAL A 114 4.75 13.64 6.31
N ILE A 115 3.94 13.04 5.43
CA ILE A 115 4.27 12.91 3.99
C ILE A 115 4.52 14.29 3.35
N LYS A 116 3.76 15.31 3.75
CA LYS A 116 3.89 16.69 3.26
C LYS A 116 5.27 17.30 3.53
N GLN A 117 5.96 16.92 4.59
CA GLN A 117 7.25 17.51 4.95
C GLN A 117 8.36 17.10 3.97
N ASP A 118 8.32 15.87 3.48
CA ASP A 118 9.42 15.27 2.72
C ASP A 118 9.10 15.06 1.23
N THR A 119 7.85 15.30 0.81
CA THR A 119 7.40 15.01 -0.56
C THR A 119 6.77 16.21 -1.27
N THR A 120 6.97 16.25 -2.58
CA THR A 120 6.34 17.18 -3.50
C THR A 120 4.88 16.80 -3.70
N ILE A 121 3.98 17.68 -3.28
CA ILE A 121 2.54 17.51 -3.48
C ILE A 121 2.08 18.33 -4.70
N TYR A 122 1.22 17.71 -5.49
CA TYR A 122 0.49 18.34 -6.58
C TYR A 122 -0.97 18.48 -6.18
N GLY A 123 -1.63 19.54 -6.61
CA GLY A 123 -3.04 19.77 -6.28
C GLY A 123 -3.70 20.72 -7.25
N LYS A 124 -5.02 20.80 -7.20
CA LYS A 124 -5.80 21.76 -7.96
C LYS A 124 -6.25 22.88 -7.04
N ARG A 125 -6.29 24.11 -7.54
CA ARG A 125 -6.80 25.28 -6.82
C ARG A 125 -8.15 25.67 -7.41
N PRO A 126 -9.29 25.36 -6.77
CA PRO A 126 -10.60 25.78 -7.28
C PRO A 126 -10.66 27.32 -7.44
N PRO A 127 -11.31 27.85 -8.50
CA PRO A 127 -12.08 27.15 -9.53
C PRO A 127 -11.24 26.55 -10.68
N SER A 128 -9.91 26.72 -10.66
CA SER A 128 -9.01 26.15 -11.67
C SER A 128 -8.97 24.62 -11.59
N THR A 129 -9.00 23.98 -12.76
CA THR A 129 -8.82 22.52 -12.91
C THR A 129 -7.36 22.14 -13.12
N HIS A 130 -6.45 23.11 -13.23
CA HIS A 130 -5.03 22.87 -13.45
C HIS A 130 -4.40 22.22 -12.23
N VAL A 131 -3.62 21.16 -12.48
CA VAL A 131 -2.83 20.49 -11.47
C VAL A 131 -1.50 21.23 -11.37
N GLU A 132 -1.30 21.91 -10.25
CA GLU A 132 -0.12 22.72 -9.97
C GLU A 132 0.75 21.99 -8.95
N LYS A 133 2.06 22.19 -9.06
CA LYS A 133 3.01 21.78 -8.01
C LYS A 133 2.88 22.78 -6.86
N LEU A 134 2.58 22.30 -5.66
CA LEU A 134 2.56 23.15 -4.49
C LEU A 134 4.00 23.44 -4.07
N ASP A 135 4.29 24.72 -3.82
CA ASP A 135 5.59 25.17 -3.35
C ASP A 135 5.84 24.67 -1.91
N PRO A 136 6.99 24.03 -1.61
CA PRO A 136 7.31 23.54 -0.26
C PRO A 136 7.17 24.60 0.83
N LEU A 137 7.52 25.86 0.53
CA LEU A 137 7.37 26.97 1.47
C LEU A 137 5.91 27.22 1.81
N GLN A 138 5.03 27.17 0.80
CA GLN A 138 3.60 27.35 0.99
C GLN A 138 2.98 26.15 1.75
N LEU A 139 3.40 24.92 1.43
CA LEU A 139 2.95 23.70 2.11
C LEU A 139 3.26 23.70 3.61
N LYS A 140 4.37 24.31 4.03
CA LYS A 140 4.74 24.46 5.44
C LYS A 140 3.71 25.23 6.25
N TYR A 141 3.01 26.18 5.62
CA TYR A 141 1.99 27.00 6.27
C TYR A 141 0.56 26.51 6.01
N GLY A 142 0.37 25.54 5.13
CA GLY A 142 -0.92 24.89 4.91
C GLY A 142 -1.21 23.79 5.93
N THR A 143 -2.48 23.57 6.24
CA THR A 143 -2.93 22.44 7.06
C THR A 143 -3.73 21.45 6.22
N VAL A 144 -3.43 20.17 6.38
CA VAL A 144 -4.18 19.08 5.74
C VAL A 144 -5.49 18.84 6.48
N THR A 145 -6.60 18.82 5.74
CA THR A 145 -7.96 18.63 6.27
C THR A 145 -8.78 17.62 5.46
N ASN A 146 -9.94 17.21 5.97
CA ASN A 146 -10.87 16.30 5.31
C ASN A 146 -10.26 14.92 4.92
N GLY A 147 -9.49 14.32 5.82
CA GLY A 147 -8.89 12.99 5.59
C GLY A 147 -7.91 12.99 4.42
N ALA A 148 -7.00 13.96 4.41
CA ALA A 148 -5.96 14.14 3.38
C ALA A 148 -6.46 14.41 1.96
N ARG A 149 -7.66 15.01 1.83
CA ARG A 149 -8.24 15.40 0.54
C ARG A 149 -7.96 16.86 0.18
N GLU A 150 -7.79 17.69 1.20
CA GLU A 150 -7.68 19.14 1.05
C GLU A 150 -6.51 19.68 1.85
N VAL A 151 -5.79 20.64 1.28
CA VAL A 151 -4.81 21.46 2.00
C VAL A 151 -5.37 22.88 2.03
N ARG A 152 -5.60 23.38 3.24
CA ARG A 152 -6.04 24.76 3.46
C ARG A 152 -4.84 25.60 3.85
N MET A 153 -4.54 26.61 3.06
CA MET A 153 -3.44 27.52 3.34
C MET A 153 -3.82 28.49 4.45
N ARG A 154 -2.85 28.84 5.29
CA ARG A 154 -2.98 29.91 6.28
C ARG A 154 -2.69 31.28 5.66
N ASP A 155 -3.20 31.50 4.46
CA ASP A 155 -3.08 32.77 3.74
C ASP A 155 -4.33 33.61 3.96
N ASN A 156 -4.22 34.94 3.83
CA ASN A 156 -5.36 35.85 3.92
C ASN A 156 -6.47 35.52 2.90
N ALA A 157 -6.12 34.87 1.80
CA ALA A 157 -7.04 34.43 0.75
C ALA A 157 -7.76 33.10 1.04
N LYS A 158 -7.44 32.41 2.15
CA LYS A 158 -7.98 31.07 2.51
C LYS A 158 -7.96 30.09 1.33
N THR A 159 -6.85 30.08 0.59
CA THR A 159 -6.63 29.21 -0.56
C THR A 159 -6.79 27.75 -0.16
N VAL A 160 -7.61 27.01 -0.90
CA VAL A 160 -7.82 25.57 -0.71
C VAL A 160 -7.29 24.85 -1.93
N PHE A 161 -6.50 23.82 -1.69
CA PHE A 161 -6.07 22.88 -2.72
C PHE A 161 -6.81 21.56 -2.55
N THR A 162 -7.37 21.05 -3.63
CA THR A 162 -8.13 19.79 -3.70
C THR A 162 -7.43 18.80 -4.64
N ASP A 163 -7.90 17.54 -4.68
CA ASP A 163 -7.34 16.47 -5.53
C ASP A 163 -5.83 16.29 -5.36
N LEU A 164 -5.37 16.32 -4.11
CA LEU A 164 -3.96 16.24 -3.77
C LEU A 164 -3.35 14.92 -4.25
N GLN A 165 -2.19 15.01 -4.87
CA GLN A 165 -1.45 13.92 -5.49
C GLN A 165 0.02 13.96 -5.10
N VAL A 166 0.61 12.79 -4.90
CA VAL A 166 2.03 12.60 -4.59
C VAL A 166 2.63 11.70 -5.66
N ASP A 167 3.89 11.95 -6.01
CA ASP A 167 4.63 11.06 -6.92
C ASP A 167 4.85 9.70 -6.25
N ALA A 168 4.51 8.62 -6.96
CA ALA A 168 4.73 7.25 -6.52
C ALA A 168 6.20 6.97 -6.16
N LYS A 169 7.16 7.63 -6.84
CA LYS A 169 8.59 7.48 -6.54
C LYS A 169 8.97 8.04 -5.17
N GLU A 170 8.40 9.18 -4.80
CA GLU A 170 8.65 9.80 -3.50
C GLU A 170 7.91 9.06 -2.38
N LEU A 171 6.68 8.60 -2.66
CA LEU A 171 5.94 7.74 -1.72
C LEU A 171 6.68 6.44 -1.40
N ARG A 172 7.39 5.86 -2.36
CA ARG A 172 8.26 4.69 -2.13
C ARG A 172 9.43 4.99 -1.22
N ARG A 173 10.02 6.18 -1.33
CA ARG A 173 11.11 6.60 -0.43
C ARG A 173 10.59 6.74 1.00
N ALA A 174 9.46 7.41 1.18
CA ALA A 174 8.81 7.51 2.49
C ALA A 174 8.46 6.13 3.07
N LEU A 175 7.94 5.20 2.26
CA LEU A 175 7.70 3.82 2.71
C LEU A 175 8.99 3.06 3.07
N HIS A 176 10.08 3.31 2.35
CA HIS A 176 11.38 2.72 2.66
C HIS A 176 11.91 3.25 3.99
N GLU A 177 11.80 4.55 4.24
CA GLU A 177 12.21 5.20 5.50
C GLU A 177 11.39 4.69 6.69
N VAL A 178 10.06 4.54 6.54
CA VAL A 178 9.22 3.90 7.55
C VAL A 178 9.73 2.49 7.87
N ARG A 179 10.07 1.72 6.84
CA ARG A 179 10.60 0.36 7.00
C ARG A 179 12.01 0.33 7.59
N GLU A 180 12.86 1.31 7.31
CA GLU A 180 14.22 1.41 7.85
C GLU A 180 14.25 1.93 9.29
N SER A 181 13.35 2.86 9.65
CA SER A 181 13.22 3.36 11.02
C SER A 181 12.89 2.24 12.02
N LEU A 182 12.25 1.17 11.55
CA LEU A 182 12.03 -0.06 12.32
C LEU A 182 13.30 -0.90 12.52
N ARG A 183 14.21 -0.94 11.53
CA ARG A 183 15.48 -1.69 11.67
C ARG A 183 16.42 -1.05 12.68
N THR A 184 16.43 0.27 12.78
CA THR A 184 17.22 1.01 13.78
C THR A 184 16.59 1.00 15.17
N THR A 185 15.31 0.65 15.28
CA THR A 185 14.59 0.53 16.57
C THR A 185 14.40 -0.95 16.98
N MET A 186 15.34 -1.84 16.62
CA MET A 186 15.38 -3.15 17.28
C MET A 186 15.87 -2.95 18.73
N PRO A 187 15.11 -3.40 19.73
CA PRO A 187 15.58 -3.40 21.12
C PRO A 187 16.77 -4.36 21.25
N ILE A 188 17.82 -3.89 21.92
CA ILE A 188 18.84 -4.73 22.56
C ILE A 188 18.18 -5.48 23.72
#